data_AF-A0A7J5F6X2-F1
#
_entry.id   AF-A0A7J5F6X2-F1
#
_cell.length_a   1.000
_cell.length_b   1.000
_cell.length_c   1.000
_cell.angle_alpha   90.00
_cell.angle_beta   90.00
_cell.angle_gamma   90.00
#
_symmetry.space_group_name_H-M   'P 1'
#
loop_
_entity.id
_entity.type
_entity.pdbx_description
1 polymer ?
#
loop_
_entity_poly.entity_id
_entity_poly.type
_entity_poly.pdbx_seq_one_letter_code
_entity_poly.pdbx_strand_id
1 'polypeptide(L)'
;MNRLLILLVLCSVPVSAQYRSAAALASAVKDLASSRSTVVSLTSLAKTQQGNDLWLLTVGKRPERKAVLVVGGVDAVDLAGTEYAVRTAQRLAAGYGTVDSITALLNDVTFYIIPRLNPDAAQAFFASPLSERSTTVTPFDDDGDGAVDEDGPEDINKDGMVTMMRVRDERGEWLPDPDEPRVMRKADAAKGERGMYRLYSEGVDNDKDEEWNEDPAGGTDLNRNFTYAYQYFGKNSGINQMSEAESRAVADFLFDHQNIAVVFSFAPNDNLTAPWKHEPPRGESPHVTSVMKDDEEYMAAVGKLFSETTLLKDAPKSAKGEGAFSEWAYFHAGRWSFSVRSWWPAEPPKDTSVRADSLRKKTEGKKGEKSDDPSVRALRWFDAAGVKEVALPWKKAEHPDFPDRDVEVGGVRPYALQNPPADSLDRFSLPYSTFIMRLGSRLPSLRIVNEKVERLGRDLYRVSADILNDGFLPTLSAMGVRSRWLRSVLIDLETGSGVRIVSGRQRQPVGPLKGNGGFATVSWIVSGSGAVGITAECPSAGTAAVSVKLRTSK
;
A
#
# COMPACT_ATOMS: atom_id res chain seq x y z
N MET A 1 -31.23 -28.37 37.23
CA MET A 1 -31.42 -26.90 37.19
C MET A 1 -30.19 -26.27 37.80
N ASN A 2 -29.36 -25.62 36.98
CA ASN A 2 -28.53 -24.46 37.34
C ASN A 2 -27.68 -24.11 36.10
N ARG A 3 -28.24 -23.23 35.26
CA ARG A 3 -27.49 -22.55 34.20
C ARG A 3 -26.76 -21.38 34.86
N LEU A 4 -25.45 -21.45 34.92
CA LEU A 4 -24.60 -20.34 35.34
C LEU A 4 -24.57 -19.33 34.19
N LEU A 5 -25.26 -18.20 34.38
CA LEU A 5 -25.16 -17.03 33.50
C LEU A 5 -23.80 -16.37 33.76
N ILE A 6 -22.88 -16.44 32.80
CA ILE A 6 -21.69 -15.59 32.81
C ILE A 6 -22.12 -14.25 32.20
N LEU A 7 -22.22 -13.24 33.05
CA LEU A 7 -22.44 -11.86 32.66
C LEU A 7 -21.11 -11.32 32.12
N LEU A 8 -20.99 -11.21 30.79
CA LEU A 8 -19.85 -10.56 30.14
C LEU A 8 -20.04 -9.05 30.29
N VAL A 9 -19.31 -8.44 31.22
CA VAL A 9 -19.17 -6.99 31.29
C VAL A 9 -18.27 -6.58 30.13
N LEU A 10 -18.88 -6.14 29.04
CA LEU A 10 -18.19 -5.45 27.95
C LEU A 10 -17.74 -4.08 28.48
N CYS A 11 -16.52 -4.00 29.00
CA CYS A 11 -15.83 -2.71 29.10
C CYS A 11 -15.67 -2.19 27.67
N SER A 12 -16.38 -1.11 27.35
CA SER A 12 -16.18 -0.32 26.14
C SER A 12 -14.78 0.29 26.19
N VAL A 13 -13.81 -0.42 25.61
CA VAL A 13 -12.49 0.13 25.32
C VAL A 13 -12.71 1.26 24.29
N PRO A 14 -12.21 2.49 24.53
CA PRO A 14 -12.38 3.58 23.57
C PRO A 14 -11.80 3.19 22.20
N VAL A 15 -12.39 3.69 21.11
CA VAL A 15 -12.00 3.36 19.72
C VAL A 15 -10.51 3.65 19.44
N SER A 16 -9.91 4.63 20.14
CA SER A 16 -8.47 4.95 20.07
C SER A 16 -7.58 3.91 20.75
N ALA A 17 -8.09 3.14 21.71
CA ALA A 17 -7.29 2.20 22.50
C ALA A 17 -7.05 0.83 21.80
N GLN A 18 -7.42 0.70 20.52
CA GLN A 18 -7.18 -0.50 19.72
C GLN A 18 -6.31 -0.28 18.48
N TYR A 19 -6.23 0.95 17.95
CA TYR A 19 -5.15 1.35 17.03
C TYR A 19 -3.89 1.64 17.84
N ARG A 20 -2.70 1.31 17.29
CA ARG A 20 -1.45 1.52 18.02
C ARG A 20 -0.85 2.91 17.79
N SER A 21 -0.59 3.65 18.87
CA SER A 21 0.32 4.80 18.84
C SER A 21 1.73 4.36 18.44
N ALA A 22 2.65 5.28 18.11
CA ALA A 22 4.02 4.86 17.74
C ALA A 22 4.72 4.08 18.85
N ALA A 23 4.48 4.43 20.12
CA ALA A 23 5.03 3.71 21.27
C ALA A 23 4.46 2.28 21.37
N ALA A 24 3.14 2.12 21.24
CA ALA A 24 2.49 0.81 21.26
C ALA A 24 2.90 -0.05 20.05
N LEU A 25 3.05 0.56 18.88
CA LEU A 25 3.56 -0.09 17.67
C LEU A 25 5.00 -0.57 17.88
N ALA A 26 5.88 0.29 18.39
CA ALA A 26 7.26 -0.03 18.69
C ALA A 26 7.37 -1.20 19.67
N SER A 27 6.56 -1.22 20.73
CA SER A 27 6.49 -2.37 21.65
C SER A 27 6.09 -3.65 20.88
N ALA A 28 4.98 -3.60 20.14
CA ALA A 28 4.45 -4.77 19.44
C ALA A 28 5.46 -5.38 18.45
N VAL A 29 6.21 -4.56 17.69
CA VAL A 29 7.19 -5.07 16.73
C VAL A 29 8.47 -5.57 17.39
N LYS A 30 8.90 -4.94 18.50
CA LYS A 30 10.03 -5.42 19.33
C LYS A 30 9.70 -6.76 20.00
N ASP A 31 8.49 -6.89 20.53
CA ASP A 31 7.99 -8.12 21.15
C ASP A 31 7.89 -9.25 20.12
N LEU A 32 7.39 -8.95 18.91
CA LEU A 32 7.34 -9.92 17.82
C LEU A 32 8.74 -10.40 17.43
N ALA A 33 9.69 -9.49 17.22
CA ALA A 33 11.06 -9.83 16.86
C ALA A 33 11.77 -10.64 17.97
N SER A 34 11.54 -10.29 19.24
CA SER A 34 12.13 -10.99 20.38
C SER A 34 11.55 -12.39 20.57
N SER A 35 10.23 -12.54 20.45
CA SER A 35 9.53 -13.82 20.64
C SER A 35 9.66 -14.78 19.45
N ARG A 36 10.01 -14.27 18.26
CA ARG A 36 10.15 -15.05 17.01
C ARG A 36 11.50 -14.82 16.34
N SER A 37 12.56 -14.66 17.12
CA SER A 37 13.92 -14.31 16.67
C SER A 37 14.57 -15.28 15.67
N THR A 38 14.04 -16.50 15.54
CA THR A 38 14.49 -17.48 14.54
C THR A 38 14.06 -17.15 13.11
N VAL A 39 13.04 -16.31 12.94
CA VAL A 39 12.46 -15.97 11.63
C VAL A 39 12.10 -14.47 11.51
N VAL A 40 12.17 -13.70 12.58
CA VAL A 40 11.89 -12.26 12.59
C VAL A 40 13.09 -11.50 13.13
N SER A 41 13.55 -10.48 12.40
CA SER A 41 14.45 -9.45 12.92
C SER A 41 13.83 -8.06 12.73
N LEU A 42 14.31 -7.09 13.51
CA LEU A 42 13.81 -5.71 13.51
C LEU A 42 14.99 -4.76 13.37
N THR A 43 14.83 -3.77 12.50
CA THR A 43 15.78 -2.66 12.31
C THR A 43 15.02 -1.34 12.22
N SER A 44 15.71 -0.22 12.41
CA SER A 44 15.19 1.12 12.15
C SER A 44 15.88 1.65 10.89
N LEU A 45 15.09 2.00 9.88
CA LEU A 45 15.61 2.49 8.59
C LEU A 45 16.06 3.95 8.69
N ALA A 46 15.36 4.74 9.50
CA ALA A 46 15.62 6.14 9.73
C ALA A 46 14.97 6.61 11.03
N LYS A 47 15.34 7.81 11.46
CA LYS A 47 14.62 8.58 12.45
C LYS A 47 13.84 9.67 11.72
N THR A 48 12.58 9.84 12.09
CA THR A 48 11.75 10.96 11.62
C THR A 48 12.19 12.27 12.27
N GLN A 49 11.61 13.38 11.83
CA GLN A 49 11.90 14.69 12.40
C GLN A 49 11.58 14.78 13.89
N GLN A 50 10.51 14.12 14.38
CA GLN A 50 10.21 14.03 15.82
C GLN A 50 10.97 12.91 16.54
N GLY A 51 11.90 12.22 15.87
CA GLY A 51 12.76 11.19 16.46
C GLY A 51 12.11 9.80 16.59
N ASN A 52 10.95 9.57 15.98
CA ASN A 52 10.33 8.25 15.92
C ASN A 52 11.13 7.34 14.96
N ASP A 53 11.18 6.05 15.28
CA ASP A 53 11.83 5.05 14.42
C ASP A 53 10.94 4.67 13.23
N LEU A 54 11.53 4.68 12.03
CA LEU A 54 10.94 4.03 10.87
C LEU A 54 11.27 2.53 10.90
N TRP A 55 10.40 1.76 11.55
CA TRP A 55 10.61 0.33 11.77
C TRP A 55 10.53 -0.52 10.49
N LEU A 56 11.47 -1.45 10.37
CA LEU A 56 11.46 -2.52 9.37
C LEU A 56 11.57 -3.89 10.04
N LEU A 57 10.52 -4.71 9.86
CA LEU A 57 10.54 -6.12 10.18
C LEU A 57 11.06 -6.92 8.98
N THR A 58 12.05 -7.79 9.20
CA THR A 58 12.46 -8.79 8.22
C THR A 58 11.93 -10.15 8.68
N VAL A 59 11.00 -10.73 7.92
CA VAL A 59 10.34 -11.99 8.25
C VAL A 59 10.71 -13.05 7.20
N GLY A 60 11.57 -13.99 7.57
CA GLY A 60 12.10 -15.03 6.69
C GLY A 60 13.41 -15.59 7.22
N LYS A 61 13.79 -16.79 6.75
CA LYS A 61 15.02 -17.46 7.22
C LYS A 61 16.30 -16.93 6.57
N ARG A 62 16.15 -16.30 5.40
CA ARG A 62 17.25 -15.97 4.49
C ARG A 62 17.03 -14.59 3.86
N PRO A 63 17.46 -13.50 4.51
CA PRO A 63 17.22 -12.15 4.02
C PRO A 63 17.80 -11.90 2.62
N GLU A 64 18.80 -12.66 2.19
CA GLU A 64 19.41 -12.57 0.87
C GLU A 64 18.58 -13.22 -0.26
N ARG A 65 17.52 -13.97 0.08
CA ARG A 65 16.63 -14.61 -0.90
C ARG A 65 15.63 -13.60 -1.49
N LYS A 66 14.96 -14.01 -2.55
CA LYS A 66 13.88 -13.24 -3.20
C LYS A 66 12.86 -12.75 -2.17
N ALA A 67 12.39 -11.53 -2.35
CA ALA A 67 11.64 -10.84 -1.30
C ALA A 67 10.41 -10.07 -1.80
N VAL A 68 9.48 -9.87 -0.87
CA VAL A 68 8.36 -8.95 -0.99
C VAL A 68 8.54 -7.83 0.03
N LEU A 69 8.43 -6.57 -0.40
CA LEU A 69 8.31 -5.43 0.50
C LEU A 69 6.82 -5.11 0.71
N VAL A 70 6.38 -5.01 1.95
CA VAL A 70 5.03 -4.64 2.36
C VAL A 70 5.12 -3.32 3.14
N VAL A 71 4.37 -2.30 2.71
CA VAL A 71 4.39 -0.98 3.34
C VAL A 71 2.98 -0.58 3.77
N GLY A 72 2.81 -0.32 5.06
CA GLY A 72 1.60 0.30 5.62
C GLY A 72 1.84 1.76 6.00
N GLY A 73 0.75 2.52 6.13
CA GLY A 73 0.81 3.93 6.57
C GLY A 73 1.63 4.82 5.65
N VAL A 74 1.54 4.60 4.33
CA VAL A 74 2.08 5.51 3.31
C VAL A 74 1.36 6.86 3.43
N ASP A 75 0.03 6.80 3.47
CA ASP A 75 -0.81 7.89 3.94
C ASP A 75 -0.98 7.76 5.46
N ALA A 76 -0.72 8.83 6.20
CA ALA A 76 -0.78 8.81 7.66
C ALA A 76 -2.20 8.59 8.22
N VAL A 77 -3.23 8.97 7.45
CA VAL A 77 -4.63 8.75 7.80
C VAL A 77 -5.06 7.28 7.69
N ASP A 78 -4.27 6.42 7.03
CA ASP A 78 -4.54 4.98 6.91
C ASP A 78 -3.88 4.18 8.05
N LEU A 79 -4.48 4.24 9.23
CA LEU A 79 -4.02 3.44 10.38
C LEU A 79 -4.35 1.96 10.25
N ALA A 80 -5.43 1.60 9.55
CA ALA A 80 -5.78 0.22 9.29
C ALA A 80 -4.71 -0.50 8.47
N GLY A 81 -4.14 0.16 7.45
CA GLY A 81 -3.00 -0.34 6.69
C GLY A 81 -1.79 -0.65 7.57
N THR A 82 -1.52 0.21 8.57
CA THR A 82 -0.47 -0.07 9.57
C THR A 82 -0.76 -1.36 10.33
N GLU A 83 -1.98 -1.47 10.85
CA GLU A 83 -2.42 -2.60 11.65
C GLU A 83 -2.44 -3.91 10.87
N TYR A 84 -2.68 -3.87 9.56
CA TYR A 84 -2.70 -5.03 8.67
C TYR A 84 -1.29 -5.49 8.29
N ALA A 85 -0.35 -4.57 8.11
CA ALA A 85 1.07 -4.89 7.92
C ALA A 85 1.63 -5.64 9.15
N VAL A 86 1.38 -5.15 10.36
CA VAL A 86 1.79 -5.82 11.61
C VAL A 86 1.18 -7.22 11.72
N ARG A 87 -0.13 -7.35 11.48
CA ARG A 87 -0.81 -8.66 11.57
C ARG A 87 -0.34 -9.64 10.51
N THR A 88 0.06 -9.17 9.34
CA THR A 88 0.68 -10.01 8.31
C THR A 88 2.01 -10.57 8.80
N ALA A 89 2.86 -9.74 9.42
CA ALA A 89 4.09 -10.18 10.06
C ALA A 89 3.83 -11.22 11.16
N GLN A 90 2.85 -10.97 12.03
CA GLN A 90 2.47 -11.87 13.11
C GLN A 90 1.98 -13.23 12.59
N ARG A 91 1.14 -13.25 11.55
CA ARG A 91 0.62 -14.49 10.94
C ARG A 91 1.72 -15.32 10.27
N LEU A 92 2.61 -14.66 9.53
CA LEU A 92 3.78 -15.31 8.94
C LEU A 92 4.66 -15.95 10.03
N ALA A 93 5.03 -15.17 11.06
CA ALA A 93 5.88 -15.63 12.13
C ALA A 93 5.24 -16.72 12.99
N ALA A 94 3.93 -16.64 13.24
CA ALA A 94 3.18 -17.66 13.97
C ALA A 94 3.02 -18.96 13.17
N GLY A 95 2.88 -18.87 11.85
CA GLY A 95 2.77 -20.02 10.97
C GLY A 95 4.08 -20.77 10.74
N TYR A 96 5.23 -20.12 10.92
CA TYR A 96 6.54 -20.77 10.76
C TYR A 96 6.75 -21.89 11.80
N GLY A 97 7.02 -23.10 11.31
CA GLY A 97 7.16 -24.32 12.13
C GLY A 97 5.84 -24.94 12.58
N THR A 98 4.69 -24.38 12.19
CA THR A 98 3.36 -24.89 12.54
C THR A 98 2.49 -25.18 11.31
N VAL A 99 2.61 -24.37 10.26
CA VAL A 99 1.90 -24.53 8.99
C VAL A 99 2.94 -24.81 7.89
N ASP A 100 2.87 -25.98 7.26
CA ASP A 100 3.87 -26.43 6.27
C ASP A 100 4.00 -25.46 5.10
N SER A 101 2.89 -24.92 4.58
CA SER A 101 2.91 -23.98 3.46
C SER A 101 3.57 -22.64 3.82
N ILE A 102 3.34 -22.12 5.03
CA ILE A 102 4.00 -20.89 5.51
C ILE A 102 5.47 -21.16 5.80
N THR A 103 5.79 -22.33 6.36
CA THR A 103 7.18 -22.74 6.64
C THR A 103 7.99 -22.87 5.36
N ALA A 104 7.44 -23.53 4.34
CA ALA A 104 8.05 -23.62 3.02
C ALA A 104 8.24 -22.23 2.39
N LEU A 105 7.21 -21.37 2.48
CA LEU A 105 7.27 -19.99 1.98
C LEU A 105 8.40 -19.20 2.64
N LEU A 106 8.50 -19.18 3.97
CA LEU A 106 9.52 -18.40 4.70
C LEU A 106 10.93 -18.98 4.65
N ASN A 107 11.09 -20.22 4.18
CA ASN A 107 12.40 -20.80 3.87
C ASN A 107 12.96 -20.30 2.53
N ASP A 108 12.09 -19.85 1.61
CA ASP A 108 12.46 -19.47 0.24
C ASP A 108 12.22 -17.98 -0.07
N VAL A 109 11.32 -17.32 0.68
CA VAL A 109 10.92 -15.92 0.49
C VAL A 109 11.09 -15.14 1.78
N THR A 110 11.66 -13.94 1.67
CA THR A 110 11.71 -12.96 2.76
C THR A 110 10.65 -11.89 2.59
N PHE A 111 9.96 -11.55 3.66
CA PHE A 111 9.04 -10.41 3.71
C PHE A 111 9.68 -9.28 4.50
N TYR A 112 9.97 -8.18 3.82
CA TYR A 112 10.31 -6.91 4.43
C TYR A 112 9.01 -6.16 4.70
N ILE A 113 8.75 -5.79 5.95
CA ILE A 113 7.49 -5.17 6.34
C ILE A 113 7.81 -3.88 7.07
N ILE A 114 7.44 -2.76 6.44
CA ILE A 114 7.45 -1.42 7.05
C ILE A 114 6.03 -1.17 7.53
N PRO A 115 5.76 -1.27 8.85
CA PRO A 115 4.38 -1.21 9.32
C PRO A 115 3.78 0.18 9.11
N ARG A 116 4.55 1.24 9.30
CA ARG A 116 4.08 2.63 9.22
C ARG A 116 5.18 3.50 8.64
N LEU A 117 4.94 4.05 7.45
CA LEU A 117 5.90 4.93 6.78
C LEU A 117 5.92 6.35 7.35
N ASN A 118 4.75 6.88 7.75
CA ASN A 118 4.64 8.21 8.38
C ASN A 118 4.27 8.13 9.87
N PRO A 119 5.20 7.79 10.78
CA PRO A 119 4.87 7.62 12.19
C PRO A 119 4.55 8.93 12.92
N ASP A 120 5.11 10.06 12.51
CA ASP A 120 4.89 11.37 13.14
C ASP A 120 3.47 11.87 12.88
N ALA A 121 3.05 11.90 11.61
CA ALA A 121 1.72 12.36 11.24
C ALA A 121 0.61 11.46 11.81
N ALA A 122 0.85 10.15 11.88
CA ALA A 122 -0.09 9.19 12.47
C ALA A 122 -0.35 9.43 13.97
N GLN A 123 0.49 10.22 14.66
CA GLN A 123 0.23 10.59 16.06
C GLN A 123 -0.97 11.52 16.22
N ALA A 124 -1.34 12.27 15.18
CA ALA A 124 -2.52 13.15 15.21
C ALA A 124 -3.81 12.39 15.58
N PHE A 125 -3.91 11.11 15.22
CA PHE A 125 -5.04 10.25 15.62
C PHE A 125 -5.14 10.03 17.14
N PHE A 126 -4.03 10.16 17.87
CA PHE A 126 -3.95 9.96 19.32
C PHE A 126 -3.90 11.28 20.09
N ALA A 127 -3.91 12.42 19.39
CA ALA A 127 -3.92 13.75 19.96
C ALA A 127 -5.36 14.24 20.24
N SER A 128 -5.46 15.33 21.02
CA SER A 128 -6.71 16.05 21.27
C SER A 128 -6.49 17.53 20.96
N PRO A 129 -7.36 18.20 20.20
CA PRO A 129 -8.53 17.62 19.52
C PRO A 129 -8.14 16.63 18.42
N LEU A 130 -9.02 15.68 18.13
CA LEU A 130 -8.81 14.72 17.04
C LEU A 130 -8.97 15.46 15.70
N SER A 131 -7.91 15.48 14.88
CA SER A 131 -7.90 16.08 13.55
C SER A 131 -7.13 15.19 12.57
N GLU A 132 -7.57 15.15 11.31
CA GLU A 132 -6.87 14.39 10.28
C GLU A 132 -5.55 15.08 9.90
N ARG A 133 -4.48 14.30 9.78
CA ARG A 133 -3.19 14.78 9.27
C ARG A 133 -2.60 13.76 8.31
N SER A 134 -2.21 14.24 7.13
CA SER A 134 -1.58 13.44 6.08
C SER A 134 -0.10 13.77 5.87
N THR A 135 0.35 14.97 6.26
CA THR A 135 1.70 15.49 6.05
C THR A 135 2.65 15.18 7.20
N THR A 136 3.96 15.08 6.91
CA THR A 136 5.03 15.13 7.92
C THR A 136 4.97 16.44 8.72
N VAL A 137 5.81 16.61 9.74
CA VAL A 137 5.77 17.78 10.64
C VAL A 137 6.89 18.79 10.36
N THR A 138 7.37 18.82 9.12
CA THR A 138 8.36 19.79 8.70
C THR A 138 7.69 21.16 8.60
N PRO A 139 8.13 22.16 9.39
CA PRO A 139 7.55 23.50 9.31
C PRO A 139 7.64 24.02 7.88
N PHE A 140 6.54 24.60 7.40
CA PHE A 140 6.44 25.15 6.06
C PHE A 140 5.61 26.44 6.15
N ASP A 141 5.91 27.37 5.25
CA ASP A 141 5.18 28.64 5.08
C ASP A 141 4.26 28.40 3.89
N ASP A 142 3.01 27.98 4.14
CA ASP A 142 2.09 27.50 3.09
C ASP A 142 1.57 28.64 2.20
N ASP A 143 1.48 29.87 2.69
CA ASP A 143 0.95 31.04 1.99
C ASP A 143 2.03 32.07 1.55
N GLY A 144 3.24 31.98 2.09
CA GLY A 144 4.42 32.73 1.69
C GLY A 144 4.55 34.10 2.33
N ASP A 145 3.92 34.32 3.48
CA ASP A 145 3.90 35.61 4.17
C ASP A 145 5.14 35.83 5.09
N GLY A 146 5.96 34.80 5.26
CA GLY A 146 7.18 34.78 6.07
C GLY A 146 7.01 34.23 7.48
N ALA A 147 5.80 33.79 7.83
CA ALA A 147 5.45 33.08 9.04
C ALA A 147 5.27 31.58 8.77
N VAL A 148 5.14 30.73 9.79
CA VAL A 148 5.01 29.27 9.59
C VAL A 148 3.98 28.68 10.55
N ASP A 149 3.12 27.81 10.01
CA ASP A 149 2.15 27.02 10.77
C ASP A 149 1.16 27.90 11.58
N GLU A 150 0.71 29.04 11.04
CA GLU A 150 -0.02 30.08 11.78
C GLU A 150 -1.54 29.93 11.80
N ASP A 151 -2.14 29.28 10.80
CA ASP A 151 -3.61 29.21 10.63
C ASP A 151 -4.08 27.75 10.49
N GLY A 152 -4.11 27.06 11.63
CA GLY A 152 -4.46 25.65 11.72
C GLY A 152 -5.81 25.41 12.40
N PRO A 153 -6.48 24.29 12.10
CA PRO A 153 -7.83 24.03 12.59
C PRO A 153 -7.94 23.91 14.12
N GLU A 154 -8.93 24.62 14.67
CA GLU A 154 -9.27 24.58 16.08
C GLU A 154 -10.66 24.01 16.37
N ASP A 155 -10.78 23.36 17.52
CA ASP A 155 -12.04 22.82 18.04
C ASP A 155 -12.88 23.95 18.68
N ILE A 156 -13.67 24.62 17.83
CA ILE A 156 -14.54 25.75 18.18
C ILE A 156 -15.61 25.32 19.18
N ASN A 157 -16.21 24.16 18.96
CA ASN A 157 -17.34 23.70 19.76
C ASN A 157 -16.92 22.97 21.05
N LYS A 158 -15.61 22.70 21.22
CA LYS A 158 -14.96 22.02 22.35
C LYS A 158 -15.45 20.60 22.57
N ASP A 159 -15.79 19.89 21.50
CA ASP A 159 -16.21 18.48 21.55
C ASP A 159 -15.06 17.47 21.48
N GLY A 160 -13.83 17.98 21.40
CA GLY A 160 -12.59 17.20 21.37
C GLY A 160 -12.22 16.72 19.96
N MET A 161 -12.89 17.19 18.91
CA MET A 161 -12.65 16.83 17.52
C MET A 161 -12.71 18.09 16.66
N VAL A 162 -11.86 18.14 15.62
CA VAL A 162 -12.01 19.12 14.55
C VAL A 162 -12.85 18.46 13.47
N THR A 163 -14.03 19.02 13.20
CA THR A 163 -14.91 18.55 12.13
C THR A 163 -15.04 19.60 11.03
N MET A 164 -16.25 19.86 10.56
CA MET A 164 -16.52 20.92 9.59
C MET A 164 -17.38 22.00 10.26
N MET A 165 -17.19 23.25 9.86
CA MET A 165 -18.14 24.32 10.15
C MET A 165 -18.90 24.73 8.88
N ARG A 166 -20.17 25.07 9.04
CA ARG A 166 -20.99 25.65 7.97
C ARG A 166 -21.57 26.98 8.41
N VAL A 167 -21.52 27.96 7.51
CA VAL A 167 -22.01 29.32 7.75
C VAL A 167 -23.19 29.57 6.82
N ARG A 168 -24.34 29.96 7.37
CA ARG A 168 -25.51 30.30 6.55
C ARG A 168 -25.24 31.56 5.74
N ASP A 169 -25.18 31.40 4.41
CA ASP A 169 -25.02 32.50 3.45
C ASP A 169 -25.86 32.19 2.21
N GLU A 170 -26.65 33.18 1.78
CA GLU A 170 -27.46 33.15 0.57
C GLU A 170 -26.65 32.98 -0.73
N ARG A 171 -25.34 33.24 -0.66
CA ARG A 171 -24.35 33.05 -1.72
C ARG A 171 -23.62 31.71 -1.59
N GLY A 172 -23.95 30.91 -0.59
CA GLY A 172 -23.32 29.61 -0.34
C GLY A 172 -23.60 28.62 -1.47
N GLU A 173 -22.70 27.67 -1.65
CA GLU A 173 -22.81 26.63 -2.68
C GLU A 173 -23.37 25.31 -2.12
N TRP A 174 -23.46 25.18 -0.81
CA TRP A 174 -23.71 23.89 -0.14
C TRP A 174 -25.13 23.78 0.41
N LEU A 175 -25.63 22.54 0.39
CA LEU A 175 -26.90 22.11 0.96
C LEU A 175 -26.69 20.83 1.76
N PRO A 176 -27.46 20.59 2.84
CA PRO A 176 -27.52 19.27 3.46
C PRO A 176 -27.96 18.21 2.42
N ASP A 177 -27.33 17.04 2.46
CA ASP A 177 -27.78 15.92 1.64
C ASP A 177 -29.17 15.46 2.11
N PRO A 178 -30.15 15.29 1.19
CA PRO A 178 -31.52 14.93 1.54
C PRO A 178 -31.63 13.52 2.12
N ASP A 179 -30.71 12.61 1.79
CA ASP A 179 -30.67 11.25 2.32
C ASP A 179 -29.92 11.17 3.66
N GLU A 180 -28.99 12.09 3.92
CA GLU A 180 -28.16 12.14 5.12
C GLU A 180 -27.77 13.59 5.47
N PRO A 181 -28.61 14.32 6.23
CA PRO A 181 -28.42 15.76 6.49
C PRO A 181 -27.17 16.15 7.26
N ARG A 182 -26.42 15.18 7.81
CA ARG A 182 -25.10 15.42 8.43
C ARG A 182 -24.01 15.59 7.37
N VAL A 183 -24.22 15.14 6.14
CA VAL A 183 -23.32 15.35 5.00
C VAL A 183 -23.81 16.55 4.19
N MET A 184 -22.87 17.32 3.64
CA MET A 184 -23.15 18.45 2.77
C MET A 184 -22.83 18.08 1.32
N ARG A 185 -23.64 18.55 0.38
CA ARG A 185 -23.42 18.43 -1.06
C ARG A 185 -23.51 19.78 -1.74
N LYS A 186 -22.83 19.94 -2.88
CA LYS A 186 -23.01 21.13 -3.71
C LYS A 186 -24.44 21.16 -4.29
N ALA A 187 -25.03 22.34 -4.33
CA ALA A 187 -26.31 22.58 -4.97
C ALA A 187 -26.20 22.37 -6.49
N ASP A 188 -27.15 21.66 -7.07
CA ASP A 188 -27.21 21.44 -8.51
C ASP A 188 -28.05 22.54 -9.18
N ALA A 189 -27.35 23.51 -9.77
CA ALA A 189 -27.99 24.62 -10.49
C ALA A 189 -28.84 24.13 -11.68
N ALA A 190 -28.48 23.00 -12.31
CA ALA A 190 -29.26 22.44 -13.43
C ALA A 190 -30.59 21.84 -12.95
N LYS A 191 -30.67 21.43 -11.69
CA LYS A 191 -31.92 21.00 -11.02
C LYS A 191 -32.69 22.17 -10.39
N GLY A 192 -32.20 23.41 -10.54
CA GLY A 192 -32.81 24.61 -9.96
C GLY A 192 -32.57 24.74 -8.45
N GLU A 193 -31.59 24.03 -7.90
CA GLU A 193 -31.21 24.13 -6.51
C GLU A 193 -30.32 25.36 -6.28
N ARG A 194 -30.47 26.01 -5.12
CA ARG A 194 -29.62 27.12 -4.69
C ARG A 194 -28.99 26.76 -3.35
N GLY A 195 -27.67 26.90 -3.25
CA GLY A 195 -26.96 26.67 -2.00
C GLY A 195 -27.36 27.69 -0.92
N MET A 196 -27.18 27.29 0.33
CA MET A 196 -27.55 28.12 1.50
C MET A 196 -26.47 28.17 2.58
N TYR A 197 -25.39 27.40 2.40
CA TYR A 197 -24.25 27.35 3.31
C TYR A 197 -22.94 27.52 2.54
N ARG A 198 -21.99 28.21 3.18
CA ARG A 198 -20.56 28.03 2.93
C ARG A 198 -20.03 26.97 3.90
N LEU A 199 -19.06 26.18 3.47
CA LEU A 199 -18.54 25.04 4.22
C LEU A 199 -17.03 25.21 4.35
N TYR A 200 -16.52 25.07 5.57
CA TYR A 200 -15.12 25.24 5.94
C TYR A 200 -14.70 24.13 6.89
N SER A 201 -13.40 23.87 6.99
CA SER A 201 -12.86 23.14 8.14
C SER A 201 -13.13 23.94 9.41
N GLU A 202 -13.35 23.27 10.53
CA GLU A 202 -13.58 23.94 11.82
C GLU A 202 -12.31 24.69 12.26
N GLY A 203 -12.40 26.02 12.48
CA GLY A 203 -11.31 26.87 12.94
C GLY A 203 -11.59 28.37 12.80
N VAL A 204 -10.69 29.22 13.28
CA VAL A 204 -10.75 30.69 13.25
C VAL A 204 -9.74 31.23 12.24
N ASP A 205 -10.07 32.33 11.57
CA ASP A 205 -9.14 33.07 10.71
C ASP A 205 -8.12 33.81 11.60
N ASN A 206 -6.98 33.16 11.85
CA ASN A 206 -6.01 33.59 12.85
C ASN A 206 -5.26 34.88 12.46
N ASP A 207 -5.04 35.08 11.16
CA ASP A 207 -4.24 36.15 10.55
C ASP A 207 -5.10 37.24 9.86
N LYS A 208 -6.40 36.98 9.67
CA LYS A 208 -7.47 37.90 9.23
C LYS A 208 -7.44 38.21 7.74
N ASP A 209 -7.17 37.21 6.92
CA ASP A 209 -7.12 37.33 5.47
C ASP A 209 -8.42 36.88 4.76
N GLU A 210 -9.42 36.44 5.53
CA GLU A 210 -10.69 35.84 5.07
C GLU A 210 -10.55 34.47 4.38
N GLU A 211 -9.42 33.78 4.57
CA GLU A 211 -9.25 32.35 4.34
C GLU A 211 -9.17 31.64 5.71
N TRP A 212 -9.58 30.37 5.79
CA TRP A 212 -9.67 29.66 7.09
C TRP A 212 -8.95 28.34 7.01
N ASN A 213 -8.04 28.10 7.95
CA ASN A 213 -7.24 26.90 8.10
C ASN A 213 -6.32 26.62 6.89
N GLU A 214 -5.77 27.67 6.28
CA GLU A 214 -4.96 27.53 5.06
C GLU A 214 -3.46 27.32 5.33
N ASP A 215 -2.98 27.69 6.51
CA ASP A 215 -1.61 27.40 7.00
C ASP A 215 -1.61 26.47 8.24
N PRO A 216 -2.19 25.26 8.15
CA PRO A 216 -2.11 24.30 9.24
C PRO A 216 -0.67 23.80 9.34
N ALA A 217 -0.23 23.42 10.55
CA ALA A 217 1.11 22.86 10.76
C ALA A 217 1.57 21.98 9.58
N GLY A 218 2.58 22.42 8.83
CA GLY A 218 2.74 22.13 7.41
C GLY A 218 3.28 20.74 7.09
N GLY A 219 4.26 20.68 6.18
CA GLY A 219 5.04 19.49 5.87
C GLY A 219 4.61 18.73 4.62
N THR A 220 5.19 17.55 4.45
CA THR A 220 5.14 16.83 3.18
C THR A 220 4.21 15.63 3.24
N ASP A 221 3.32 15.50 2.27
CA ASP A 221 2.62 14.24 2.01
C ASP A 221 3.63 13.25 1.39
N LEU A 222 4.00 12.22 2.15
CA LEU A 222 4.97 11.22 1.70
C LEU A 222 4.52 10.53 0.40
N ASN A 223 3.22 10.39 0.18
CA ASN A 223 2.68 9.79 -1.04
C ASN A 223 2.62 10.78 -2.23
N ARG A 224 3.26 11.95 -2.09
CA ARG A 224 3.49 12.93 -3.16
C ARG A 224 4.95 13.32 -3.30
N ASN A 225 5.82 12.77 -2.46
CA ASN A 225 7.22 13.18 -2.37
C ASN A 225 8.16 12.35 -3.25
N PHE A 226 7.70 11.27 -3.90
CA PHE A 226 8.56 10.42 -4.72
C PHE A 226 8.81 11.01 -6.12
N THR A 227 9.88 10.56 -6.77
CA THR A 227 10.42 11.18 -8.00
C THR A 227 9.56 11.01 -9.26
N TYR A 228 8.64 10.04 -9.29
CA TYR A 228 7.80 9.79 -10.47
C TYR A 228 6.51 10.63 -10.44
N ALA A 229 6.23 11.33 -11.55
CA ALA A 229 5.09 12.25 -11.66
C ALA A 229 5.01 13.31 -10.54
N TYR A 230 6.17 13.62 -9.93
CA TYR A 230 6.31 14.62 -8.88
C TYR A 230 5.79 15.99 -9.34
N GLN A 231 5.04 16.66 -8.48
CA GLN A 231 4.53 18.00 -8.75
C GLN A 231 5.48 19.04 -8.18
N TYR A 232 6.24 19.70 -9.06
CA TYR A 232 7.04 20.86 -8.68
C TYR A 232 6.12 21.97 -8.18
N PHE A 233 6.40 22.48 -6.98
CA PHE A 233 5.56 23.48 -6.30
C PHE A 233 4.11 23.01 -6.09
N GLY A 234 3.86 21.70 -6.08
CA GLY A 234 2.56 21.16 -5.74
C GLY A 234 2.34 21.20 -4.23
N LYS A 235 1.13 21.56 -3.79
CA LYS A 235 0.71 21.54 -2.37
C LYS A 235 1.23 20.28 -1.67
N ASN A 236 1.92 20.41 -0.55
CA ASN A 236 2.44 19.31 0.27
C ASN A 236 3.36 18.31 -0.46
N SER A 237 3.94 18.64 -1.62
CA SER A 237 4.84 17.72 -2.35
C SER A 237 6.26 17.67 -1.75
N GLY A 238 6.55 18.56 -0.80
CA GLY A 238 7.88 18.80 -0.25
C GLY A 238 8.71 19.75 -1.12
N ILE A 239 9.82 20.24 -0.58
CA ILE A 239 10.71 21.22 -1.24
C ILE A 239 11.40 20.67 -2.50
N ASN A 240 11.63 19.35 -2.53
CA ASN A 240 12.15 18.63 -3.68
C ASN A 240 11.75 17.15 -3.57
N GLN A 241 11.95 16.41 -4.65
CA GLN A 241 11.73 14.96 -4.67
C GLN A 241 12.57 14.28 -3.58
N MET A 242 11.93 13.41 -2.80
CA MET A 242 12.54 12.67 -1.69
C MET A 242 13.22 13.58 -0.66
N SER A 243 12.59 14.73 -0.36
CA SER A 243 13.05 15.65 0.68
C SER A 243 12.97 15.06 2.08
N GLU A 244 11.98 14.20 2.33
CA GLU A 244 11.72 13.64 3.65
C GLU A 244 12.66 12.46 3.96
N ALA A 245 13.07 12.35 5.23
CA ALA A 245 13.95 11.27 5.68
C ALA A 245 13.30 9.90 5.45
N GLU A 246 11.99 9.80 5.60
CA GLU A 246 11.17 8.60 5.46
C GLU A 246 11.11 8.12 4.00
N SER A 247 10.78 9.03 3.06
CA SER A 247 10.73 8.70 1.64
C SER A 247 12.12 8.33 1.11
N ARG A 248 13.16 9.07 1.56
CA ARG A 248 14.56 8.76 1.24
C ARG A 248 14.99 7.40 1.76
N ALA A 249 14.70 7.09 3.02
CA ALA A 249 15.12 5.83 3.64
C ALA A 249 14.50 4.60 2.98
N VAL A 250 13.22 4.66 2.60
CA VAL A 250 12.58 3.58 1.84
C VAL A 250 13.15 3.47 0.43
N ALA A 251 13.47 4.60 -0.20
CA ALA A 251 14.09 4.59 -1.52
C ALA A 251 15.46 3.91 -1.49
N ASP A 252 16.33 4.34 -0.57
CA ASP A 252 17.66 3.76 -0.37
C ASP A 252 17.57 2.27 -0.06
N PHE A 253 16.69 1.88 0.87
CA PHE A 253 16.45 0.48 1.19
C PHE A 253 16.06 -0.34 -0.05
N LEU A 254 15.14 0.15 -0.89
CA LEU A 254 14.70 -0.56 -2.09
C LEU A 254 15.81 -0.66 -3.15
N PHE A 255 16.67 0.35 -3.28
CA PHE A 255 17.79 0.31 -4.23
C PHE A 255 18.92 -0.62 -3.76
N ASP A 256 19.18 -0.69 -2.46
CA ASP A 256 20.18 -1.58 -1.85
C ASP A 256 19.72 -3.06 -1.85
N HIS A 257 18.41 -3.31 -1.87
CA HIS A 257 17.82 -4.64 -1.83
C HIS A 257 17.30 -5.08 -3.19
N GLN A 258 18.24 -5.45 -4.08
CA GLN A 258 17.91 -5.97 -5.42
C GLN A 258 17.11 -7.29 -5.41
N ASN A 259 17.08 -8.00 -4.27
CA ASN A 259 16.30 -9.21 -4.07
C ASN A 259 14.79 -8.97 -3.91
N ILE A 260 14.37 -7.72 -3.65
CA ILE A 260 12.95 -7.35 -3.62
C ILE A 260 12.39 -7.44 -5.04
N ALA A 261 11.53 -8.41 -5.29
CA ALA A 261 10.89 -8.60 -6.59
C ALA A 261 9.57 -7.81 -6.68
N VAL A 262 8.84 -7.76 -5.56
CA VAL A 262 7.50 -7.16 -5.45
C VAL A 262 7.47 -6.15 -4.31
N VAL A 263 6.81 -5.03 -4.55
CA VAL A 263 6.39 -4.04 -3.55
C VAL A 263 4.87 -4.09 -3.46
N PHE A 264 4.35 -4.19 -2.24
CA PHE A 264 2.94 -4.10 -1.90
C PHE A 264 2.73 -2.94 -0.92
N SER A 265 1.78 -2.05 -1.18
CA SER A 265 1.47 -0.93 -0.29
C SER A 265 -0.02 -0.81 0.03
N PHE A 266 -0.33 -0.43 1.27
CA PHE A 266 -1.65 0.10 1.61
C PHE A 266 -1.65 1.61 1.32
N ALA A 267 -2.29 2.00 0.21
CA ALA A 267 -2.30 3.38 -0.27
C ALA A 267 -3.49 3.63 -1.25
N PRO A 268 -3.93 4.88 -1.45
CA PRO A 268 -5.10 5.26 -2.24
C PRO A 268 -4.95 5.05 -3.76
N ASN A 269 -3.70 4.93 -4.24
CA ASN A 269 -3.35 4.68 -5.64
C ASN A 269 -3.55 3.19 -5.98
N ASP A 270 -4.79 2.73 -5.87
CA ASP A 270 -5.20 1.33 -6.09
C ASP A 270 -4.89 0.88 -7.53
N ASN A 271 -4.24 -0.28 -7.65
CA ASN A 271 -4.02 -0.99 -8.91
C ASN A 271 -4.31 -2.50 -8.81
N LEU A 272 -5.01 -2.95 -7.77
CA LEU A 272 -5.42 -4.34 -7.56
C LEU A 272 -6.89 -4.55 -7.86
N THR A 273 -7.75 -3.61 -7.48
CA THR A 273 -9.18 -3.62 -7.83
C THR A 273 -9.43 -3.05 -9.22
N ALA A 274 -8.56 -2.14 -9.66
CA ALA A 274 -8.50 -1.60 -11.01
C ALA A 274 -7.08 -1.71 -11.58
N PRO A 275 -6.67 -2.89 -12.09
CA PRO A 275 -5.33 -3.10 -12.62
C PRO A 275 -4.92 -2.08 -13.68
N TRP A 276 -3.70 -1.56 -13.55
CA TRP A 276 -3.12 -0.65 -14.53
C TRP A 276 -3.03 -1.32 -15.90
N LYS A 277 -3.30 -0.53 -16.94
CA LYS A 277 -3.31 -0.98 -18.33
C LYS A 277 -2.27 -0.22 -19.14
N HIS A 278 -1.76 -0.88 -20.16
CA HIS A 278 -0.86 -0.22 -21.10
C HIS A 278 -1.66 0.78 -21.94
N GLU A 279 -1.17 2.01 -22.00
CA GLU A 279 -1.66 3.03 -22.92
C GLU A 279 -0.54 3.41 -23.89
N PRO A 280 -0.81 3.47 -25.21
CA PRO A 280 0.18 3.94 -26.17
C PRO A 280 0.59 5.38 -25.81
N PRO A 281 1.88 5.75 -26.00
CA PRO A 281 2.34 7.10 -25.71
C PRO A 281 1.50 8.15 -26.44
N ARG A 282 1.11 9.21 -25.73
CA ARG A 282 0.47 10.37 -26.36
C ARG A 282 1.58 11.31 -26.86
N GLY A 283 1.76 11.35 -28.17
CA GLY A 283 2.82 12.16 -28.80
C GLY A 283 4.23 11.62 -28.56
N GLU A 284 5.23 12.49 -28.68
CA GLU A 284 6.66 12.13 -28.61
C GLU A 284 7.25 12.19 -27.20
N SER A 285 6.44 12.09 -26.14
CA SER A 285 6.95 12.17 -24.77
C SER A 285 7.94 11.03 -24.49
N PRO A 286 9.18 11.32 -24.06
CA PRO A 286 10.15 10.28 -23.70
C PRO A 286 9.80 9.58 -22.38
N HIS A 287 8.83 10.11 -21.63
CA HIS A 287 8.43 9.61 -20.32
C HIS A 287 7.45 8.43 -20.44
N VAL A 288 7.70 7.37 -19.67
CA VAL A 288 6.78 6.24 -19.55
C VAL A 288 5.66 6.65 -18.61
N THR A 289 4.42 6.73 -19.10
CA THR A 289 3.26 7.20 -18.33
C THR A 289 2.22 6.12 -18.02
N SER A 290 2.43 4.90 -18.51
CA SER A 290 1.55 3.75 -18.32
C SER A 290 2.38 2.47 -18.22
N VAL A 291 1.81 1.40 -17.65
CA VAL A 291 2.52 0.13 -17.52
C VAL A 291 3.00 -0.40 -18.87
N MET A 292 4.12 -1.10 -18.86
CA MET A 292 4.69 -1.70 -20.07
C MET A 292 3.73 -2.76 -20.62
N LYS A 293 3.69 -2.88 -21.96
CA LYS A 293 2.76 -3.81 -22.62
C LYS A 293 2.91 -5.25 -22.16
N ASP A 294 4.15 -5.70 -21.95
CA ASP A 294 4.48 -7.05 -21.48
C ASP A 294 4.13 -7.29 -20.00
N ASP A 295 3.88 -6.23 -19.22
CA ASP A 295 3.54 -6.33 -17.80
C ASP A 295 2.01 -6.32 -17.56
N GLU A 296 1.22 -5.83 -18.52
CA GLU A 296 -0.24 -5.66 -18.39
C GLU A 296 -0.96 -6.96 -18.01
N GLU A 297 -0.59 -8.09 -18.63
CA GLU A 297 -1.23 -9.38 -18.33
C GLU A 297 -0.96 -9.87 -16.90
N TYR A 298 0.24 -9.59 -16.39
CA TYR A 298 0.61 -9.94 -15.02
C TYR A 298 -0.09 -9.03 -14.02
N MET A 299 -0.23 -7.73 -14.30
CA MET A 299 -1.01 -6.79 -13.49
C MET A 299 -2.47 -7.25 -13.37
N ALA A 300 -3.11 -7.60 -14.50
CA ALA A 300 -4.48 -8.10 -14.52
C ALA A 300 -4.64 -9.42 -13.74
N ALA A 301 -3.70 -10.34 -13.90
CA ALA A 301 -3.72 -11.63 -13.21
C ALA A 301 -3.54 -11.50 -11.68
N VAL A 302 -2.68 -10.59 -11.22
CA VAL A 302 -2.52 -10.31 -9.79
C VAL A 302 -3.76 -9.60 -9.22
N GLY A 303 -4.37 -8.68 -9.96
CA GLY A 303 -5.67 -8.11 -9.59
C GLY A 303 -6.77 -9.17 -9.46
N LYS A 304 -6.81 -10.14 -10.39
CA LYS A 304 -7.72 -11.29 -10.28
C LYS A 304 -7.44 -12.14 -9.04
N LEU A 305 -6.17 -12.44 -8.75
CA LEU A 305 -5.76 -13.15 -7.53
C LEU A 305 -6.23 -12.40 -6.27
N PHE A 306 -6.14 -11.07 -6.28
CA PHE A 306 -6.64 -10.22 -5.20
C PHE A 306 -8.15 -10.39 -5.03
N SER A 307 -8.94 -10.17 -6.09
CA SER A 307 -10.40 -10.28 -6.03
C SER A 307 -10.87 -11.67 -5.58
N GLU A 308 -10.24 -12.74 -6.07
CA GLU A 308 -10.57 -14.13 -5.68
C GLU A 308 -10.18 -14.45 -4.23
N THR A 309 -9.17 -13.76 -3.69
CA THR A 309 -8.71 -13.98 -2.32
C THR A 309 -9.49 -13.15 -1.31
N THR A 310 -9.77 -11.89 -1.63
CA THR A 310 -10.36 -10.95 -0.67
C THR A 310 -11.88 -10.91 -0.75
N LEU A 311 -12.46 -11.23 -1.91
CA LEU A 311 -13.89 -11.11 -2.19
C LEU A 311 -14.46 -9.70 -1.93
N LEU A 312 -13.58 -8.70 -1.85
CA LEU A 312 -13.95 -7.30 -1.67
C LEU A 312 -14.61 -6.78 -2.95
N LYS A 313 -15.59 -5.89 -2.77
CA LYS A 313 -16.38 -5.28 -3.83
C LYS A 313 -16.47 -3.78 -3.60
N ASP A 314 -16.99 -3.08 -4.60
CA ASP A 314 -17.34 -1.66 -4.51
C ASP A 314 -16.16 -0.78 -4.09
N ALA A 315 -14.97 -1.13 -4.58
CA ALA A 315 -13.75 -0.36 -4.33
C ALA A 315 -13.90 1.08 -4.84
N PRO A 316 -13.46 2.09 -4.06
CA PRO A 316 -13.42 3.47 -4.50
C PRO A 316 -12.58 3.63 -5.76
N LYS A 317 -12.80 4.72 -6.49
CA LYS A 317 -11.93 5.08 -7.61
C LYS A 317 -10.49 5.27 -7.12
N SER A 318 -9.55 4.73 -7.88
CA SER A 318 -8.12 4.93 -7.62
C SER A 318 -7.77 6.42 -7.66
N ALA A 319 -6.99 6.88 -6.68
CA ALA A 319 -6.46 8.24 -6.69
C ALA A 319 -5.36 8.38 -7.76
N LYS A 320 -5.28 9.55 -8.38
CA LYS A 320 -4.19 9.87 -9.31
C LYS A 320 -2.88 9.91 -8.54
N GLY A 321 -1.83 9.25 -9.06
CA GLY A 321 -0.50 9.36 -8.48
C GLY A 321 0.21 10.62 -8.97
N GLU A 322 0.77 11.36 -8.01
CA GLU A 322 1.45 12.64 -8.22
C GLU A 322 2.66 12.69 -7.29
N GLY A 323 3.65 11.82 -7.55
CA GLY A 323 4.71 11.51 -6.58
C GLY A 323 4.38 10.32 -5.66
N ALA A 324 3.46 9.44 -6.09
CA ALA A 324 3.00 8.31 -5.30
C ALA A 324 4.04 7.19 -5.15
N PHE A 325 4.09 6.57 -3.97
CA PHE A 325 5.02 5.49 -3.65
C PHE A 325 4.86 4.29 -4.58
N SER A 326 3.62 3.85 -4.82
CA SER A 326 3.34 2.66 -5.62
C SER A 326 3.73 2.85 -7.08
N GLU A 327 3.48 4.03 -7.66
CA GLU A 327 3.89 4.35 -9.02
C GLU A 327 5.40 4.47 -9.12
N TRP A 328 6.04 5.17 -8.19
CA TRP A 328 7.50 5.28 -8.14
C TRP A 328 8.19 3.90 -8.07
N ALA A 329 7.67 3.00 -7.23
CA ALA A 329 8.22 1.65 -7.09
C ALA A 329 8.21 0.86 -8.41
N TYR A 330 7.20 1.09 -9.27
CA TYR A 330 7.14 0.49 -10.61
C TYR A 330 8.00 1.26 -11.62
N PHE A 331 7.72 2.54 -11.83
CA PHE A 331 8.29 3.33 -12.93
C PHE A 331 9.75 3.69 -12.73
N HIS A 332 10.20 3.97 -11.51
CA HIS A 332 11.57 4.38 -11.23
C HIS A 332 12.38 3.26 -10.57
N ALA A 333 11.83 2.56 -9.58
CA ALA A 333 12.53 1.44 -8.94
C ALA A 333 12.44 0.12 -9.73
N GLY A 334 11.56 0.04 -10.75
CA GLY A 334 11.47 -1.11 -11.65
C GLY A 334 10.93 -2.39 -11.02
N ARG A 335 10.32 -2.32 -9.84
CA ARG A 335 9.74 -3.49 -9.15
C ARG A 335 8.32 -3.75 -9.63
N TRP A 336 7.85 -4.98 -9.48
CA TRP A 336 6.40 -5.22 -9.52
C TRP A 336 5.78 -4.46 -8.35
N SER A 337 4.82 -3.57 -8.61
CA SER A 337 4.25 -2.70 -7.58
C SER A 337 2.74 -2.86 -7.54
N PHE A 338 2.21 -3.21 -6.37
CA PHE A 338 0.79 -3.42 -6.14
C PHE A 338 0.30 -2.59 -4.96
N SER A 339 -0.83 -1.92 -5.12
CA SER A 339 -1.38 -1.06 -4.08
C SER A 339 -2.89 -1.17 -4.01
N VAL A 340 -3.41 -1.03 -2.79
CA VAL A 340 -4.85 -1.06 -2.50
C VAL A 340 -5.10 -0.26 -1.22
N ARG A 341 -6.28 0.35 -1.11
CA ARG A 341 -6.72 0.95 0.16
C ARG A 341 -6.85 -0.15 1.21
N SER A 342 -6.51 0.13 2.46
CA SER A 342 -6.71 -0.87 3.53
C SER A 342 -8.19 -1.16 3.76
N TRP A 343 -9.06 -0.16 3.64
CA TRP A 343 -10.47 -0.30 3.93
C TRP A 343 -11.32 0.73 3.19
N TRP A 344 -12.58 0.36 2.97
CA TRP A 344 -13.66 1.24 2.53
C TRP A 344 -15.01 0.62 2.95
N PRO A 345 -16.03 1.45 3.21
CA PRO A 345 -17.36 0.97 3.52
C PRO A 345 -18.01 0.42 2.24
N ALA A 346 -18.30 -0.88 2.24
CA ALA A 346 -19.05 -1.51 1.15
C ALA A 346 -20.53 -1.08 1.19
N GLU A 347 -21.24 -1.19 0.07
CA GLU A 347 -22.69 -0.97 0.10
C GLU A 347 -23.38 -2.02 1.00
N PRO A 348 -24.20 -1.60 1.98
CA PRO A 348 -24.96 -2.55 2.77
C PRO A 348 -25.89 -3.40 1.86
N PRO A 349 -26.10 -4.68 2.20
CA PRO A 349 -27.04 -5.53 1.46
C PRO A 349 -28.40 -4.86 1.35
N LYS A 350 -29.02 -4.90 0.16
CA LYS A 350 -30.38 -4.38 -0.02
C LYS A 350 -31.31 -5.12 0.93
N ASP A 351 -31.97 -4.37 1.82
CA ASP A 351 -32.98 -4.93 2.72
C ASP A 351 -34.12 -5.56 1.90
N THR A 352 -34.20 -6.88 1.93
CA THR A 352 -35.23 -7.65 1.21
C THR A 352 -36.55 -7.70 1.97
N SER A 353 -36.60 -7.26 3.24
CA SER A 353 -37.81 -7.22 4.05
C SER A 353 -38.78 -6.10 3.64
N VAL A 354 -38.28 -5.06 2.97
CA VAL A 354 -39.08 -3.92 2.47
C VAL A 354 -39.87 -4.26 1.20
N ARG A 355 -39.71 -5.47 0.61
CA ARG A 355 -40.57 -5.90 -0.50
C ARG A 355 -42.04 -6.08 -0.10
N ALA A 356 -42.35 -6.29 1.18
CA ALA A 356 -43.73 -6.43 1.64
C ALA A 356 -44.52 -5.11 1.66
N ASP A 357 -43.87 -3.96 1.88
CA ASP A 357 -44.54 -2.65 1.89
C ASP A 357 -44.52 -1.92 0.54
N SER A 358 -43.73 -2.42 -0.41
CA SER A 358 -43.62 -1.85 -1.77
C SER A 358 -44.85 -2.03 -2.66
N LEU A 359 -45.91 -2.66 -2.16
CA LEU A 359 -47.24 -2.71 -2.80
C LEU A 359 -48.23 -1.65 -2.28
N ARG A 360 -47.90 -0.87 -1.24
CA ARG A 360 -48.82 0.12 -0.64
C ARG A 360 -48.44 1.60 -0.80
N LYS A 361 -47.24 1.93 -1.27
CA LYS A 361 -46.86 3.30 -1.67
C LYS A 361 -46.57 3.37 -3.16
N LYS A 362 -47.65 3.31 -3.95
CA LYS A 362 -47.64 3.60 -5.39
C LYS A 362 -48.59 4.76 -5.69
N THR A 363 -48.53 5.78 -4.86
CA THR A 363 -49.16 7.07 -5.11
C THR A 363 -48.27 8.13 -4.48
N GLU A 364 -47.86 9.08 -5.32
CA GLU A 364 -47.08 10.29 -5.03
C GLU A 364 -45.56 10.18 -4.90
N GLY A 365 -44.86 10.94 -5.77
CA GLY A 365 -43.44 11.27 -5.68
C GLY A 365 -42.51 10.44 -6.58
N LYS A 366 -41.85 11.09 -7.55
CA LYS A 366 -40.63 10.56 -8.19
C LYS A 366 -39.68 10.10 -7.07
N LYS A 367 -39.23 8.85 -7.09
CA LYS A 367 -38.07 8.43 -6.28
C LYS A 367 -36.93 9.39 -6.63
N GLY A 368 -36.50 10.20 -5.66
CA GLY A 368 -35.28 10.97 -5.78
C GLY A 368 -34.12 10.03 -6.11
N GLU A 369 -33.20 10.52 -6.93
CA GLU A 369 -31.90 9.89 -7.15
C GLU A 369 -31.25 9.69 -5.78
N LYS A 370 -30.87 8.46 -5.42
CA LYS A 370 -30.13 8.22 -4.18
C LYS A 370 -28.79 8.94 -4.28
N SER A 371 -28.37 9.61 -3.21
CA SER A 371 -27.04 10.21 -3.14
C SER A 371 -25.95 9.16 -3.40
N ASP A 372 -25.02 9.48 -4.29
CA ASP A 372 -23.86 8.66 -4.64
C ASP A 372 -22.60 9.02 -3.82
N ASP A 373 -22.72 10.02 -2.95
CA ASP A 373 -21.65 10.53 -2.10
C ASP A 373 -21.03 9.41 -1.23
N PRO A 374 -19.70 9.25 -1.25
CA PRO A 374 -19.01 8.23 -0.46
C PRO A 374 -19.25 8.32 1.04
N SER A 375 -19.43 9.53 1.58
CA SER A 375 -19.69 9.78 3.00
C SER A 375 -21.09 9.32 3.38
N VAL A 376 -22.09 9.57 2.52
CA VAL A 376 -23.46 9.08 2.74
C VAL A 376 -23.50 7.55 2.74
N ARG A 377 -22.77 6.92 1.81
CA ARG A 377 -22.61 5.46 1.77
C ARG A 377 -21.91 4.92 3.01
N ALA A 378 -20.85 5.59 3.45
CA ALA A 378 -20.12 5.23 4.66
C ALA A 378 -21.03 5.25 5.89
N LEU A 379 -21.77 6.34 6.09
CA LEU A 379 -22.66 6.48 7.23
C LEU A 379 -23.78 5.43 7.23
N ARG A 380 -24.36 5.11 6.06
CA ARG A 380 -25.30 3.99 5.93
C ARG A 380 -24.68 2.65 6.32
N TRP A 381 -23.42 2.42 5.94
CA TRP A 381 -22.70 1.20 6.33
C TRP A 381 -22.48 1.14 7.85
N PHE A 382 -22.05 2.25 8.47
CA PHE A 382 -21.85 2.35 9.91
C PHE A 382 -23.15 2.16 10.69
N ASP A 383 -24.25 2.79 10.25
CA ASP A 383 -25.57 2.63 10.84
C ASP A 383 -26.03 1.15 10.76
N ALA A 384 -25.84 0.50 9.61
CA ALA A 384 -26.15 -0.92 9.44
C ALA A 384 -25.25 -1.84 10.29
N ALA A 385 -24.00 -1.43 10.55
CA ALA A 385 -23.07 -2.11 11.45
C ALA A 385 -23.35 -1.82 12.94
N GLY A 386 -24.27 -0.90 13.26
CA GLY A 386 -24.59 -0.50 14.63
C GLY A 386 -23.53 0.40 15.28
N VAL A 387 -22.63 0.98 14.47
CA VAL A 387 -21.58 1.90 14.93
C VAL A 387 -22.19 3.30 15.01
N LYS A 388 -22.23 3.86 16.22
CA LYS A 388 -22.83 5.17 16.49
C LYS A 388 -21.76 6.27 16.45
N GLU A 389 -22.22 7.52 16.38
CA GLU A 389 -21.39 8.73 16.53
C GLU A 389 -20.26 8.84 15.48
N VAL A 390 -20.53 8.35 14.26
CA VAL A 390 -19.61 8.46 13.13
C VAL A 390 -19.78 9.77 12.35
N ALA A 391 -20.98 10.35 12.40
CA ALA A 391 -21.21 11.73 12.00
C ALA A 391 -21.97 12.46 13.10
N LEU A 392 -21.46 13.64 13.44
CA LEU A 392 -22.02 14.54 14.44
C LEU A 392 -23.14 15.38 13.80
N PRO A 393 -24.27 15.57 14.51
CA PRO A 393 -25.29 16.50 14.06
C PRO A 393 -24.73 17.92 14.06
N TRP A 394 -25.14 18.73 13.08
CA TRP A 394 -24.85 20.15 13.04
C TRP A 394 -25.42 20.84 14.29
N LYS A 395 -24.55 21.47 15.07
CA LYS A 395 -24.90 22.21 16.28
C LYS A 395 -24.47 23.66 16.14
N LYS A 396 -25.32 24.59 16.57
CA LYS A 396 -24.99 26.01 16.58
C LYS A 396 -23.75 26.27 17.44
N ALA A 397 -22.82 27.06 16.91
CA ALA A 397 -21.61 27.50 17.59
C ALA A 397 -21.49 29.02 17.51
N GLU A 398 -20.88 29.62 18.53
CA GLU A 398 -20.47 31.03 18.49
C GLU A 398 -19.09 31.10 17.83
N HIS A 399 -18.92 32.01 16.88
CA HIS A 399 -17.69 32.12 16.10
C HIS A 399 -17.18 33.57 16.09
N PRO A 400 -15.89 33.83 16.40
CA PRO A 400 -15.34 35.18 16.48
C PRO A 400 -15.38 35.92 15.14
N ASP A 401 -15.12 35.24 14.03
CA ASP A 401 -15.09 35.88 12.69
C ASP A 401 -16.49 36.05 12.07
N PHE A 402 -17.49 35.38 12.65
CA PHE A 402 -18.87 35.41 12.18
C PHE A 402 -19.85 35.77 13.30
N PRO A 403 -19.67 36.91 13.99
CA PRO A 403 -20.45 37.25 15.19
C PRO A 403 -21.95 37.44 14.90
N ASP A 404 -22.29 37.84 13.66
CA ASP A 404 -23.66 38.12 13.22
C ASP A 404 -24.22 37.07 12.26
N ARG A 405 -23.60 35.89 12.14
CA ARG A 405 -24.06 34.80 11.26
C ARG A 405 -24.44 33.55 12.04
N ASP A 406 -25.30 32.74 11.43
CA ASP A 406 -25.58 31.40 11.95
C ASP A 406 -24.47 30.43 11.51
N VAL A 407 -23.59 30.10 12.46
CA VAL A 407 -22.54 29.08 12.31
C VAL A 407 -22.99 27.79 12.99
N GLU A 408 -22.80 26.68 12.31
CA GLU A 408 -23.02 25.34 12.86
C GLU A 408 -21.80 24.46 12.63
N VAL A 409 -21.42 23.68 13.63
CA VAL A 409 -20.31 22.72 13.56
C VAL A 409 -20.86 21.29 13.57
N GLY A 410 -20.29 20.42 12.75
CA GLY A 410 -20.64 19.01 12.69
C GLY A 410 -20.10 18.32 11.45
N GLY A 411 -20.72 17.20 11.07
CA GLY A 411 -20.29 16.42 9.91
C GLY A 411 -19.64 15.10 10.29
N VAL A 412 -18.88 14.52 9.36
CA VAL A 412 -18.24 13.21 9.56
C VAL A 412 -17.06 13.33 10.51
N ARG A 413 -16.96 12.41 11.45
CA ARG A 413 -15.83 12.35 12.38
C ARG A 413 -14.51 12.09 11.63
N PRO A 414 -13.40 12.75 12.00
CA PRO A 414 -12.08 12.46 11.48
C PRO A 414 -11.74 10.97 11.48
N TYR A 415 -11.05 10.51 10.43
CA TYR A 415 -10.57 9.15 10.18
C TYR A 415 -11.65 8.09 9.90
N ALA A 416 -12.94 8.43 10.01
CA ALA A 416 -14.02 7.45 9.90
C ALA A 416 -14.21 6.89 8.48
N LEU A 417 -13.83 7.63 7.44
CA LEU A 417 -14.02 7.19 6.05
C LEU A 417 -12.88 6.28 5.56
N GLN A 418 -11.73 6.33 6.25
CA GLN A 418 -10.49 5.67 5.88
C GLN A 418 -10.23 4.44 6.73
N ASN A 419 -10.79 4.38 7.95
CA ASN A 419 -10.50 3.33 8.92
C ASN A 419 -11.79 2.63 9.39
N PRO A 420 -11.79 1.28 9.46
CA PRO A 420 -12.89 0.56 10.07
C PRO A 420 -12.92 0.76 11.59
N PRO A 421 -14.01 0.34 12.25
CA PRO A 421 -14.04 0.17 13.70
C PRO A 421 -12.89 -0.73 14.14
N ALA A 422 -12.17 -0.33 15.19
CA ALA A 422 -10.93 -0.98 15.57
C ALA A 422 -11.11 -2.47 15.97
N ASP A 423 -12.29 -2.83 16.47
CA ASP A 423 -12.64 -4.19 16.91
C ASP A 423 -12.79 -5.16 15.75
N SER A 424 -12.86 -4.63 14.53
CA SER A 424 -12.97 -5.39 13.28
C SER A 424 -11.63 -5.54 12.54
N LEU A 425 -10.52 -4.98 13.06
CA LEU A 425 -9.20 -5.03 12.41
C LEU A 425 -8.70 -6.47 12.15
N ASP A 426 -8.94 -7.38 13.09
CA ASP A 426 -8.54 -8.80 12.92
C ASP A 426 -9.27 -9.46 11.76
N ARG A 427 -10.58 -9.18 11.64
CA ARG A 427 -11.43 -9.68 10.56
C ARG A 427 -10.99 -9.12 9.20
N PHE A 428 -10.81 -7.82 9.10
CA PHE A 428 -10.49 -7.17 7.82
C PHE A 428 -9.05 -7.40 7.37
N SER A 429 -8.11 -7.59 8.29
CA SER A 429 -6.71 -7.86 7.93
C SER A 429 -6.48 -9.25 7.31
N LEU A 430 -7.33 -10.23 7.64
CA LEU A 430 -7.09 -11.64 7.27
C LEU A 430 -7.00 -11.85 5.75
N PRO A 431 -7.95 -11.36 4.91
CA PRO A 431 -7.88 -11.56 3.47
C PRO A 431 -6.65 -10.89 2.83
N TYR A 432 -6.22 -9.73 3.35
CA TYR A 432 -4.99 -9.07 2.90
C TYR A 432 -3.75 -9.90 3.25
N SER A 433 -3.63 -10.39 4.49
CA SER A 433 -2.52 -11.28 4.86
C SER A 433 -2.49 -12.54 3.99
N THR A 434 -3.66 -13.14 3.69
CA THR A 434 -3.77 -14.28 2.78
C THR A 434 -3.31 -13.93 1.37
N PHE A 435 -3.72 -12.77 0.85
CA PHE A 435 -3.30 -12.29 -0.46
C PHE A 435 -1.78 -12.06 -0.53
N ILE A 436 -1.19 -11.37 0.46
CA ILE A 436 0.24 -11.10 0.51
C ILE A 436 1.05 -12.40 0.54
N MET A 437 0.63 -13.40 1.32
CA MET A 437 1.26 -14.73 1.33
C MET A 437 1.16 -15.43 -0.03
N ARG A 438 -0.02 -15.38 -0.68
CA ARG A 438 -0.22 -15.92 -2.03
C ARG A 438 0.63 -15.20 -3.06
N LEU A 439 0.77 -13.88 -2.96
CA LEU A 439 1.62 -13.07 -3.83
C LEU A 439 3.09 -13.45 -3.66
N GLY A 440 3.54 -13.66 -2.42
CA GLY A 440 4.90 -14.18 -2.14
C GLY A 440 5.16 -15.55 -2.77
N SER A 441 4.16 -16.44 -2.83
CA SER A 441 4.30 -17.74 -3.54
C SER A 441 4.32 -17.62 -5.08
N ARG A 442 4.10 -16.43 -5.64
CA ARG A 442 4.06 -16.16 -7.08
C ARG A 442 5.33 -15.48 -7.61
N LEU A 443 6.31 -15.24 -6.73
CA LEU A 443 7.62 -14.71 -7.12
C LEU A 443 8.32 -15.63 -8.14
N PRO A 444 9.23 -15.08 -8.97
CA PRO A 444 10.01 -15.88 -9.90
C PRO A 444 10.88 -16.90 -9.15
N SER A 445 11.18 -18.01 -9.79
CA SER A 445 11.93 -19.12 -9.19
C SER A 445 12.78 -19.84 -10.22
N LEU A 446 14.09 -19.78 -10.09
CA LEU A 446 15.01 -20.41 -11.04
C LEU A 446 15.12 -21.92 -10.81
N ARG A 447 15.13 -22.67 -11.92
CA ARG A 447 15.52 -24.09 -11.98
C ARG A 447 16.44 -24.31 -13.18
N ILE A 448 17.33 -25.30 -13.07
CA ILE A 448 18.14 -25.77 -14.20
C ILE A 448 17.61 -27.16 -14.57
N VAL A 449 17.33 -27.36 -15.85
CA VAL A 449 16.74 -28.59 -16.39
C VAL A 449 17.38 -28.94 -17.74
N ASN A 450 17.08 -30.14 -18.25
CA ASN A 450 17.49 -30.62 -19.57
C ASN A 450 19.01 -30.57 -19.80
N GLU A 451 19.79 -30.88 -18.76
CA GLU A 451 21.24 -30.93 -18.84
C GLU A 451 21.69 -32.01 -19.82
N LYS A 452 22.50 -31.63 -20.80
CA LYS A 452 23.02 -32.52 -21.84
C LYS A 452 24.53 -32.39 -21.94
N VAL A 453 25.18 -33.54 -22.16
CA VAL A 453 26.61 -33.64 -22.45
C VAL A 453 26.76 -34.41 -23.75
N GLU A 454 27.18 -33.73 -24.81
CA GLU A 454 27.45 -34.34 -26.10
C GLU A 454 28.95 -34.41 -26.32
N ARG A 455 29.46 -35.57 -26.71
CA ARG A 455 30.88 -35.72 -27.04
C ARG A 455 31.14 -35.21 -28.46
N LEU A 456 32.07 -34.28 -28.60
CA LEU A 456 32.46 -33.70 -29.89
C LEU A 456 33.79 -34.24 -30.43
N GLY A 457 34.60 -34.87 -29.58
CA GLY A 457 35.91 -35.42 -29.96
C GLY A 457 36.64 -36.08 -28.79
N ARG A 458 37.96 -36.27 -28.94
CA ARG A 458 38.82 -36.70 -27.82
C ARG A 458 38.85 -35.57 -26.78
N ASP A 459 38.40 -35.87 -25.57
CA ASP A 459 38.34 -34.96 -24.43
C ASP A 459 37.63 -33.64 -24.70
N LEU A 460 36.68 -33.59 -25.66
CA LEU A 460 35.93 -32.39 -26.02
C LEU A 460 34.43 -32.67 -25.92
N TYR A 461 33.72 -31.82 -25.19
CA TYR A 461 32.31 -31.98 -24.87
C TYR A 461 31.55 -30.68 -25.09
N ARG A 462 30.34 -30.78 -25.62
CA ARG A 462 29.33 -29.72 -25.52
C ARG A 462 28.49 -29.98 -24.28
N VAL A 463 28.43 -29.00 -23.39
CA VAL A 463 27.51 -28.99 -22.25
C VAL A 463 26.42 -27.99 -22.55
N SER A 464 25.16 -28.35 -22.33
CA SER A 464 24.02 -27.44 -22.43
C SER A 464 23.01 -27.68 -21.34
N ALA A 465 22.27 -26.64 -20.97
CA ALA A 465 21.16 -26.72 -20.03
C ALA A 465 20.13 -25.64 -20.34
N ASP A 466 18.90 -25.86 -19.89
CA ASP A 466 17.84 -24.86 -19.92
C ASP A 466 17.69 -24.23 -18.53
N ILE A 467 17.74 -22.90 -18.50
CA ILE A 467 17.51 -22.11 -17.30
C ILE A 467 16.05 -21.68 -17.32
N LEU A 468 15.26 -22.25 -16.42
CA LEU A 468 13.80 -22.13 -16.37
C LEU A 468 13.38 -21.19 -15.23
N ASN A 469 12.39 -20.33 -15.49
CA ASN A 469 11.63 -19.66 -14.44
C ASN A 469 10.31 -20.41 -14.19
N ASP A 470 10.25 -21.12 -13.07
CA ASP A 470 9.07 -21.89 -12.64
C ASP A 470 8.03 -21.01 -11.92
N GLY A 471 8.41 -19.80 -11.52
CA GLY A 471 7.54 -18.86 -10.84
C GLY A 471 6.54 -18.19 -11.79
N PHE A 472 5.46 -17.65 -11.21
CA PHE A 472 4.40 -17.01 -11.98
C PHE A 472 4.83 -15.69 -12.59
N LEU A 473 5.53 -14.84 -11.82
CA LEU A 473 6.04 -13.57 -12.32
C LEU A 473 7.30 -13.79 -13.17
N PRO A 474 7.55 -12.96 -14.19
CA PRO A 474 8.85 -12.84 -14.82
C PRO A 474 9.95 -12.51 -13.80
N THR A 475 11.17 -12.95 -14.09
CA THR A 475 12.35 -12.65 -13.26
C THR A 475 12.57 -11.15 -13.04
N LEU A 476 12.19 -10.31 -14.01
CA LEU A 476 12.11 -8.85 -13.94
C LEU A 476 10.85 -8.38 -14.68
N SER A 477 10.19 -7.33 -14.19
CA SER A 477 9.17 -6.63 -14.99
C SER A 477 9.81 -5.99 -16.22
N ALA A 478 9.04 -5.76 -17.27
CA ALA A 478 9.53 -5.05 -18.46
C ALA A 478 10.00 -3.63 -18.10
N MET A 479 9.37 -2.98 -17.12
CA MET A 479 9.86 -1.70 -16.59
C MET A 479 11.19 -1.85 -15.85
N GLY A 480 11.36 -2.93 -15.08
CA GLY A 480 12.62 -3.27 -14.41
C GLY A 480 13.78 -3.57 -15.36
N VAL A 481 13.49 -4.15 -16.52
CA VAL A 481 14.48 -4.33 -17.59
C VAL A 481 14.88 -2.97 -18.17
N ARG A 482 13.90 -2.07 -18.37
CA ARG A 482 14.13 -0.73 -18.90
C ARG A 482 14.92 0.17 -17.93
N SER A 483 14.75 0.00 -16.62
CA SER A 483 15.48 0.80 -15.61
C SER A 483 16.97 0.49 -15.55
N ARG A 484 17.42 -0.69 -16.02
CA ARG A 484 18.82 -1.16 -16.04
C ARG A 484 19.50 -1.28 -14.67
N TRP A 485 18.79 -0.99 -13.58
CA TRP A 485 19.31 -1.12 -12.22
C TRP A 485 19.28 -2.57 -11.73
N LEU A 486 18.24 -3.30 -12.09
CA LEU A 486 18.02 -4.66 -11.62
C LEU A 486 18.90 -5.66 -12.36
N ARG A 487 19.53 -6.57 -11.60
CA ARG A 487 20.33 -7.66 -12.17
C ARG A 487 19.44 -8.71 -12.83
N SER A 488 19.66 -8.91 -14.13
CA SER A 488 19.12 -10.06 -14.86
C SER A 488 19.73 -11.37 -14.36
N VAL A 489 19.20 -12.50 -14.86
CA VAL A 489 19.71 -13.82 -14.51
C VAL A 489 21.15 -13.95 -14.99
N LEU A 490 22.07 -14.25 -14.07
CA LEU A 490 23.48 -14.50 -14.34
C LEU A 490 23.75 -16.00 -14.29
N ILE A 491 24.38 -16.53 -15.33
CA ILE A 491 24.80 -17.92 -15.41
C ILE A 491 26.30 -17.98 -15.24
N ASP A 492 26.77 -18.86 -14.34
CA ASP A 492 28.18 -19.17 -14.13
C ASP A 492 28.44 -20.66 -14.42
N LEU A 493 29.47 -20.94 -15.21
CA LEU A 493 29.98 -22.29 -15.44
C LEU A 493 31.27 -22.47 -14.64
N GLU A 494 31.18 -23.21 -13.54
CA GLU A 494 32.32 -23.54 -12.71
C GLU A 494 33.05 -24.77 -13.26
N THR A 495 34.34 -24.63 -13.54
CA THR A 495 35.19 -25.72 -14.02
C THR A 495 36.16 -26.18 -12.94
N GLY A 496 36.27 -27.49 -12.72
CA GLY A 496 37.36 -28.05 -11.92
C GLY A 496 38.73 -27.90 -12.60
N SER A 497 39.82 -28.15 -11.87
CA SER A 497 41.21 -27.98 -12.35
C SER A 497 41.56 -28.80 -13.61
N GLY A 498 40.80 -29.85 -13.92
CA GLY A 498 40.97 -30.70 -15.10
C GLY A 498 40.09 -30.35 -16.31
N VAL A 499 39.31 -29.27 -16.24
CA VAL A 499 38.38 -28.85 -17.32
C VAL A 499 38.67 -27.42 -17.74
N ARG A 500 38.75 -27.20 -19.06
CA ARG A 500 38.94 -25.86 -19.67
C ARG A 500 37.76 -25.51 -20.56
N ILE A 501 37.29 -24.27 -20.49
CA ILE A 501 36.32 -23.72 -21.44
C ILE A 501 37.03 -23.44 -22.77
N VAL A 502 36.56 -24.08 -23.84
CA VAL A 502 37.05 -23.91 -25.22
C VAL A 502 36.20 -22.89 -25.97
N SER A 503 34.88 -22.92 -25.77
CA SER A 503 33.94 -21.96 -26.34
C SER A 503 32.78 -21.67 -25.39
N GLY A 504 32.27 -20.44 -25.45
CA GLY A 504 31.30 -19.90 -24.49
C GLY A 504 31.96 -19.02 -23.43
N ARG A 505 31.14 -18.26 -22.70
CA ARG A 505 31.61 -17.40 -21.60
C ARG A 505 31.43 -18.13 -20.27
N GLN A 506 32.42 -18.06 -19.38
CA GLN A 506 32.31 -18.62 -18.03
C GLN A 506 31.10 -18.01 -17.30
N ARG A 507 31.02 -16.68 -17.31
CA ARG A 507 29.87 -15.91 -16.82
C ARG A 507 29.15 -15.22 -17.96
N GLN A 508 27.82 -15.35 -18.01
CA GLN A 508 27.00 -14.67 -18.99
C GLN A 508 25.61 -14.32 -18.43
N PRO A 509 25.11 -13.09 -18.64
CA PRO A 509 23.72 -12.78 -18.37
C PRO A 509 22.83 -13.45 -19.42
N VAL A 510 21.67 -13.93 -18.99
CA VAL A 510 20.55 -14.21 -19.87
C VAL A 510 19.47 -13.17 -19.62
N GLY A 511 18.70 -12.87 -20.66
CA GLY A 511 17.61 -11.90 -20.57
C GLY A 511 16.55 -12.29 -19.54
N PRO A 512 15.61 -11.39 -19.22
CA PRO A 512 14.52 -11.70 -18.32
C PRO A 512 13.77 -12.95 -18.79
N LEU A 513 13.68 -13.96 -17.93
CA LEU A 513 12.87 -15.14 -18.18
C LEU A 513 11.40 -14.82 -17.86
N LYS A 514 10.52 -15.07 -18.83
CA LYS A 514 9.06 -14.95 -18.66
C LYS A 514 8.58 -15.84 -17.51
N GLY A 515 7.47 -15.46 -16.90
CA GLY A 515 6.80 -16.27 -15.90
C GLY A 515 6.16 -17.54 -16.50
N ASN A 516 5.79 -18.48 -15.63
CA ASN A 516 5.11 -19.73 -15.97
C ASN A 516 5.89 -20.59 -17.00
N GLY A 517 7.19 -20.78 -16.78
CA GLY A 517 8.01 -21.69 -17.57
C GLY A 517 8.79 -21.04 -18.71
N GLY A 518 8.93 -19.71 -18.72
CA GLY A 518 9.90 -19.06 -19.62
C GLY A 518 11.32 -19.56 -19.34
N PHE A 519 12.10 -19.82 -20.39
CA PHE A 519 13.44 -20.36 -20.25
C PHE A 519 14.44 -19.78 -21.26
N ALA A 520 15.72 -19.97 -20.97
CA ALA A 520 16.83 -19.72 -21.90
C ALA A 520 17.77 -20.93 -21.93
N THR A 521 18.14 -21.37 -23.14
CA THR A 521 19.13 -22.43 -23.33
C THR A 521 20.53 -21.84 -23.35
N VAL A 522 21.43 -22.41 -22.56
CA VAL A 522 22.85 -22.06 -22.52
C VAL A 522 23.70 -23.24 -22.97
N SER A 523 24.82 -22.95 -23.63
CA SER A 523 25.75 -23.99 -24.07
C SER A 523 27.21 -23.53 -24.05
N TRP A 524 28.09 -24.48 -23.73
CA TRP A 524 29.54 -24.33 -23.72
C TRP A 524 30.19 -25.50 -24.42
N ILE A 525 31.39 -25.27 -24.95
CA ILE A 525 32.30 -26.35 -25.33
C ILE A 525 33.42 -26.36 -24.30
N VAL A 526 33.64 -27.52 -23.69
CA VAL A 526 34.68 -27.73 -22.68
C VAL A 526 35.60 -28.86 -23.09
N SER A 527 36.86 -28.79 -22.68
CA SER A 527 37.84 -29.85 -22.87
C SER A 527 38.37 -30.39 -21.54
N GLY A 528 38.59 -31.70 -21.45
CA GLY A 528 39.14 -32.37 -20.27
C GLY A 528 38.22 -33.45 -19.71
N SER A 529 38.44 -33.83 -18.45
CA SER A 529 37.69 -34.88 -17.75
C SER A 529 37.27 -34.40 -16.35
N GLY A 530 36.15 -34.91 -15.84
CA GLY A 530 35.61 -34.53 -14.53
C GLY A 530 34.16 -34.07 -14.60
N ALA A 531 33.84 -32.97 -13.92
CA ALA A 531 32.51 -32.38 -13.90
C ALA A 531 32.59 -30.85 -14.00
N VAL A 532 31.49 -30.26 -14.45
CA VAL A 532 31.28 -28.80 -14.44
C VAL A 532 30.08 -28.48 -13.55
N GLY A 533 30.15 -27.38 -12.83
CA GLY A 533 29.01 -26.80 -12.11
C GLY A 533 28.33 -25.77 -12.99
N ILE A 534 27.00 -25.77 -13.03
CA ILE A 534 26.22 -24.70 -13.67
C ILE A 534 25.41 -24.04 -12.55
N THR A 535 25.60 -22.75 -12.36
CA THR A 535 24.85 -21.94 -11.39
C THR A 535 24.08 -20.86 -12.13
N ALA A 536 22.79 -20.70 -11.80
CA ALA A 536 21.93 -19.62 -12.25
C ALA A 536 21.52 -18.78 -11.05
N GLU A 537 21.79 -17.49 -11.09
CA GLU A 537 21.52 -16.53 -10.01
C GLU A 537 20.68 -15.38 -10.54
N CYS A 538 19.66 -14.97 -9.78
CA CYS A 538 19.02 -13.68 -9.94
C CYS A 538 18.52 -13.22 -8.57
N PRO A 539 18.86 -12.01 -8.10
CA PRO A 539 18.47 -11.58 -6.75
C PRO A 539 16.96 -11.71 -6.49
N SER A 540 16.12 -11.34 -7.46
CA SER A 540 14.67 -11.39 -7.37
C SER A 540 14.07 -12.79 -7.58
N ALA A 541 14.83 -13.77 -8.10
CA ALA A 541 14.35 -15.12 -8.44
C ALA A 541 15.09 -16.27 -7.73
N GLY A 542 16.08 -15.93 -6.90
CA GLY A 542 16.89 -16.89 -6.16
C GLY A 542 18.03 -17.50 -6.98
N THR A 543 18.51 -18.66 -6.54
CA THR A 543 19.66 -19.35 -7.12
C THR A 543 19.34 -20.83 -7.34
N ALA A 544 19.77 -21.37 -8.47
CA ALA A 544 19.76 -22.80 -8.79
C ALA A 544 21.16 -23.25 -9.20
N ALA A 545 21.55 -24.46 -8.81
CA ALA A 545 22.86 -25.01 -9.15
C ALA A 545 22.77 -26.51 -9.43
N VAL A 546 23.50 -26.98 -10.44
CA VAL A 546 23.60 -28.40 -10.82
C VAL A 546 25.03 -28.77 -11.17
N SER A 547 25.40 -30.04 -10.99
CA SER A 547 26.71 -30.56 -11.38
C SER A 547 26.57 -31.59 -12.49
N VAL A 548 27.28 -31.37 -13.59
CA VAL A 548 27.20 -32.19 -14.81
C VAL A 548 28.52 -32.91 -15.02
N LYS A 549 28.48 -34.25 -15.03
CA LYS A 549 29.68 -35.09 -15.24
C LYS A 549 30.02 -35.22 -16.73
N LEU A 550 31.25 -34.92 -17.09
CA LEU A 550 31.83 -35.17 -18.41
C LEU A 550 32.23 -36.65 -18.49
N ARG A 551 31.37 -37.49 -19.06
CA ARG A 551 31.66 -38.94 -19.16
C ARG A 551 32.71 -39.20 -20.25
N THR A 552 33.85 -39.76 -19.85
CA THR A 552 34.73 -40.51 -20.76
C THR A 552 34.05 -41.85 -21.05
N SER A 553 33.67 -42.12 -22.31
CA SER A 553 33.34 -43.51 -22.66
C SER A 553 34.59 -44.35 -22.41
N LYS A 554 34.43 -45.49 -21.74
CA LYS A 554 35.46 -46.54 -21.75
C LYS A 554 35.78 -46.96 -23.18
#